data_AF-A0AAN7U4K7-F1
#
_entry.id   AF-A0AAN7U4K7-F1
#
_cell.length_a   1.000
_cell.length_b   1.000
_cell.length_c   1.000
_cell.angle_alpha   90.00
_cell.angle_beta   90.00
_cell.angle_gamma   90.00
#
_symmetry.space_group_name_H-M   'P 1'
#
loop_
_entity.id
_entity.type
_entity.pdbx_description
1 polymer ?
#
loop_
_entity_poly.entity_id
_entity_poly.type
_entity_poly.pdbx_seq_one_letter_code
_entity_poly.pdbx_strand_id
1 'polypeptide(L)'
;MMIKKNNTFITLLLVSLILGVAFTQQKPFYCQAPEPNPSLNTDGLTLKMVQILTRHGDRTPLYSTLKSTMNKWDCDLGWLMVSSLNNVPGPATDVDRLFRKVYMPNREYFPGNCSDGQLTSIGFQQHLSLGQSLRQLYVDKYELLPSQLSTDASSTIWIRSTDVPRTIQSVQGHLTALFPPSTVSGGSNIPIININTMDAYYENMTPNPTLCPELATLIANTTTTPEWEEFLTNTTQLRSDVMGTLGITVFPGWSSLMDLFFATQCHDFPLPDGITQEMVTAVYDAAYWEYQYQLSFPMVARLGMSTFLEEVVDNIRAFVNGTSSIKYIVFSGHDDSVGPFTNLFGLMKEWPPYASHVELELWADQSNNYYLQFKFNGQSYTLNGCGDVMCPIDSFFEVAYSILVPDYADACLNSTMAL
;
A
#
# COMPACT_ATOMS: atom_id res chain seq x y z
N MET A 1 67.27 55.63 35.18
CA MET A 1 66.32 55.11 36.19
C MET A 1 65.22 54.39 35.43
N MET A 2 65.15 53.07 35.55
CA MET A 2 64.39 52.17 34.68
C MET A 2 62.88 52.31 34.90
N ILE A 3 62.10 52.48 33.82
CA ILE A 3 60.66 52.20 33.83
C ILE A 3 60.32 51.41 32.56
N LYS A 4 59.81 50.19 32.79
CA LYS A 4 59.42 49.18 31.79
C LYS A 4 58.22 49.65 30.97
N LYS A 5 58.27 49.44 29.64
CA LYS A 5 57.09 49.35 28.77
C LYS A 5 56.77 47.87 28.54
N ASN A 6 55.61 47.41 29.02
CA ASN A 6 55.02 46.13 28.64
C ASN A 6 54.07 46.34 27.45
N ASN A 7 54.37 45.69 26.33
CA ASN A 7 53.44 45.50 25.21
C ASN A 7 52.58 44.28 25.52
N THR A 8 51.26 44.47 25.49
CA THR A 8 50.28 43.38 25.67
C THR A 8 49.91 42.85 24.28
N PHE A 9 50.23 41.59 24.00
CA PHE A 9 49.76 40.87 22.82
C PHE A 9 48.33 40.36 23.08
N ILE A 10 47.41 40.70 22.19
CA ILE A 10 46.04 40.16 22.16
C ILE A 10 46.08 38.91 21.26
N THR A 11 45.84 37.74 21.86
CA THR A 11 45.67 36.48 21.13
C THR A 11 44.18 36.32 20.80
N LEU A 12 43.82 36.41 19.51
CA LEU A 12 42.48 36.05 19.03
C LEU A 12 42.33 34.52 19.05
N LEU A 13 41.40 33.99 19.87
CA LEU A 13 40.92 32.63 19.73
C LEU A 13 39.88 32.57 18.61
N LEU A 14 40.19 31.87 17.51
CA LEU A 14 39.23 31.42 16.52
C LEU A 14 38.58 30.13 17.04
N VAL A 15 37.31 30.21 17.43
CA VAL A 15 36.47 29.04 17.69
C VAL A 15 35.87 28.61 16.35
N SER A 16 36.39 27.53 15.78
CA SER A 16 35.79 26.87 14.62
C SER A 16 34.57 26.07 15.07
N LEU A 17 33.37 26.59 14.80
CA LEU A 17 32.12 25.84 14.89
C LEU A 17 32.09 24.81 13.75
N ILE A 18 32.32 23.54 14.07
CA ILE A 18 32.02 22.43 13.14
C ILE A 18 30.52 22.19 13.25
N LEU A 19 29.75 22.79 12.35
CA LEU A 19 28.37 22.39 12.08
C LEU A 19 28.43 21.03 11.38
N GLY A 20 28.29 19.96 12.17
CA GLY A 20 28.02 18.62 11.64
C GLY A 20 26.66 18.64 10.99
N VAL A 21 26.61 18.84 9.67
CA VAL A 21 25.42 18.54 8.87
C VAL A 21 25.33 17.02 8.88
N ALA A 22 24.46 16.47 9.72
CA ALA A 22 24.06 15.08 9.62
C ALA A 22 23.38 14.91 8.26
N PHE A 23 24.10 14.36 7.29
CA PHE A 23 23.49 13.86 6.07
C PHE A 23 22.60 12.69 6.50
N THR A 24 21.31 12.95 6.71
CA THR A 24 20.32 11.89 6.78
C THR A 24 20.31 11.24 5.41
N GLN A 25 20.83 10.03 5.29
CA GLN A 25 20.75 9.25 4.07
C GLN A 25 19.28 9.14 3.68
N GLN A 26 18.92 9.66 2.51
CA GLN A 26 17.55 9.55 2.02
C GLN A 26 17.20 8.08 1.86
N LYS A 27 16.12 7.65 2.52
CA LYS A 27 15.60 6.27 2.40
C LYS A 27 15.24 5.99 0.93
N PRO A 28 15.35 4.73 0.47
CA PRO A 28 14.86 4.33 -0.84
C PRO A 28 13.39 4.71 -1.06
N PHE A 29 13.01 5.01 -2.30
CA PHE A 29 11.63 5.39 -2.68
C PHE A 29 10.60 4.34 -2.20
N TYR A 30 10.98 3.06 -2.23
CA TYR A 30 10.17 1.92 -1.81
C TYR A 30 9.71 1.99 -0.35
N CYS A 31 10.49 2.65 0.52
CA CYS A 31 10.27 2.59 1.95
C CYS A 31 9.03 3.35 2.41
N GLN A 32 8.55 4.34 1.67
CA GLN A 32 7.38 5.14 2.04
C GLN A 32 6.82 5.83 0.81
N ALA A 33 5.52 5.65 0.56
CA ALA A 33 4.82 6.42 -0.47
C ALA A 33 4.70 7.90 -0.07
N PRO A 34 4.70 8.84 -1.05
CA PRO A 34 4.36 10.24 -0.81
C PRO A 34 3.01 10.40 -0.11
N GLU A 35 2.89 11.43 0.73
CA GLU A 35 1.64 11.73 1.43
C GLU A 35 0.53 12.24 0.48
N PRO A 36 -0.75 12.06 0.83
CA PRO A 36 -1.88 12.63 0.11
C PRO A 36 -1.80 14.16 -0.04
N ASN A 37 -2.05 14.69 -1.24
CA ASN A 37 -2.19 16.12 -1.47
C ASN A 37 -3.67 16.53 -1.60
N PRO A 38 -3.99 17.83 -1.37
CA PRO A 38 -5.29 18.37 -1.72
C PRO A 38 -5.62 18.19 -3.21
N SER A 39 -6.88 17.91 -3.48
CA SER A 39 -7.44 17.72 -4.83
C SER A 39 -7.43 19.04 -5.63
N LEU A 40 -7.28 18.91 -6.94
CA LEU A 40 -7.20 20.02 -7.89
C LEU A 40 -8.59 20.44 -8.37
N ASN A 41 -8.76 21.70 -8.79
CA ASN A 41 -9.96 22.20 -9.47
C ASN A 41 -11.28 21.95 -8.69
N THR A 42 -11.26 22.11 -7.36
CA THR A 42 -12.43 21.85 -6.49
C THR A 42 -13.37 23.05 -6.30
N ASP A 43 -13.10 24.19 -6.96
CA ASP A 43 -13.88 25.42 -6.76
C ASP A 43 -15.35 25.22 -7.18
N GLY A 44 -16.28 25.52 -6.26
CA GLY A 44 -17.71 25.32 -6.47
C GLY A 44 -18.18 23.86 -6.36
N LEU A 45 -17.28 22.92 -6.02
CA LEU A 45 -17.58 21.51 -5.82
C LEU A 45 -17.58 21.14 -4.33
N THR A 46 -18.33 20.10 -3.99
CA THR A 46 -18.36 19.50 -2.64
C THR A 46 -18.02 18.02 -2.74
N LEU A 47 -17.08 17.55 -1.91
CA LEU A 47 -16.76 16.13 -1.83
C LEU A 47 -17.92 15.35 -1.20
N LYS A 48 -18.33 14.25 -1.83
CA LYS A 48 -19.50 13.45 -1.42
C LYS A 48 -19.14 12.06 -0.94
N MET A 49 -18.10 11.47 -1.52
CA MET A 49 -17.64 10.12 -1.22
C MET A 49 -16.17 9.99 -1.60
N VAL A 50 -15.43 9.12 -0.91
CA VAL A 50 -14.09 8.67 -1.30
C VAL A 50 -13.96 7.17 -1.11
N GLN A 51 -13.31 6.52 -2.08
CA GLN A 51 -12.80 5.16 -1.96
C GLN A 51 -11.28 5.17 -1.99
N ILE A 52 -10.64 4.39 -1.12
CA ILE A 52 -9.18 4.39 -0.97
C ILE A 52 -8.67 2.95 -1.01
N LEU A 53 -7.87 2.61 -2.02
CA LEU A 53 -7.09 1.38 -2.04
C LEU A 53 -5.70 1.65 -1.47
N THR A 54 -5.25 0.85 -0.51
CA THR A 54 -3.95 0.99 0.13
C THR A 54 -3.12 -0.28 0.06
N ARG A 55 -1.80 -0.14 -0.13
CA ARG A 55 -0.81 -1.16 0.21
C ARG A 55 -0.55 -1.11 1.72
N HIS A 56 -0.35 -2.26 2.35
CA HIS A 56 0.14 -2.32 3.73
C HIS A 56 1.47 -1.54 3.91
N GLY A 57 1.79 -1.22 5.16
CA GLY A 57 3.07 -0.59 5.51
C GLY A 57 4.26 -1.55 5.43
N ASP A 58 5.41 -1.03 5.83
CA ASP A 58 6.66 -1.76 6.00
C ASP A 58 6.49 -3.04 6.85
N ARG A 59 7.20 -4.08 6.42
CA ARG A 59 7.09 -5.43 6.96
C ARG A 59 8.42 -6.16 6.88
N THR A 60 8.54 -7.27 7.59
CA THR A 60 9.62 -8.22 7.35
C THR A 60 9.52 -8.82 5.94
N PRO A 61 10.65 -9.27 5.36
CA PRO A 61 10.64 -9.94 4.07
C PRO A 61 9.78 -11.22 4.10
N LEU A 62 9.27 -11.60 2.93
CA LEU A 62 8.65 -12.90 2.70
C LEU A 62 9.72 -13.97 2.38
N TYR A 63 10.87 -13.55 1.86
CA TYR A 63 12.02 -14.44 1.61
C TYR A 63 12.99 -14.44 2.80
N SER A 64 13.17 -15.60 3.43
CA SER A 64 13.87 -15.72 4.73
C SER A 64 14.92 -16.84 4.80
N THR A 65 15.36 -17.40 3.66
CA THR A 65 16.29 -18.55 3.64
C THR A 65 17.70 -18.23 4.15
N LEU A 66 18.06 -16.95 4.26
CA LEU A 66 19.37 -16.47 4.74
C LEU A 66 19.44 -16.32 6.28
N LYS A 67 18.66 -17.11 7.04
CA LYS A 67 18.43 -16.90 8.48
C LYS A 67 19.67 -16.59 9.32
N SER A 68 20.79 -17.27 9.04
CA SER A 68 22.03 -17.13 9.81
C SER A 68 22.79 -15.83 9.54
N THR A 69 22.53 -15.14 8.43
CA THR A 69 23.22 -13.92 8.00
C THR A 69 22.35 -12.67 8.09
N MET A 70 21.07 -12.83 8.44
CA MET A 70 20.14 -11.72 8.58
C MET A 70 20.31 -10.98 9.91
N ASN A 71 20.07 -9.68 9.87
CA ASN A 71 20.04 -8.83 11.06
C ASN A 71 18.92 -9.24 12.02
N LYS A 72 19.03 -8.82 13.28
CA LYS A 72 17.96 -9.01 14.27
C LYS A 72 16.81 -8.05 13.97
N TRP A 73 15.66 -8.58 13.61
CA TRP A 73 14.45 -7.79 13.34
C TRP A 73 13.69 -7.51 14.63
N ASP A 74 13.11 -6.31 14.70
CA ASP A 74 12.22 -5.86 15.79
C ASP A 74 10.77 -5.89 15.30
N CYS A 75 9.99 -6.81 15.87
CA CYS A 75 8.55 -6.91 15.65
C CYS A 75 7.76 -6.74 16.96
N ASP A 76 8.13 -5.75 17.76
CA ASP A 76 7.45 -5.41 19.01
C ASP A 76 6.06 -4.74 18.81
N LEU A 77 5.60 -4.58 17.56
CA LEU A 77 4.23 -4.19 17.26
C LEU A 77 3.25 -5.23 17.83
N GLY A 78 2.63 -4.89 18.95
CA GLY A 78 1.72 -5.78 19.66
C GLY A 78 0.42 -6.03 18.89
N TRP A 79 -0.01 -7.29 18.88
CA TRP A 79 -1.35 -7.69 18.41
C TRP A 79 -2.22 -8.07 19.61
N LEU A 80 -3.24 -7.25 19.88
CA LEU A 80 -4.24 -7.50 20.91
C LEU A 80 -5.55 -7.99 20.28
N MET A 81 -6.20 -8.95 20.93
CA MET A 81 -7.38 -9.63 20.40
C MET A 81 -8.32 -10.05 21.53
N VAL A 82 -9.61 -10.15 21.22
CA VAL A 82 -10.66 -10.64 22.12
C VAL A 82 -11.66 -11.45 21.29
N SER A 83 -12.17 -12.54 21.85
CA SER A 83 -13.26 -13.32 21.26
C SER A 83 -14.58 -12.87 21.85
N SER A 84 -15.63 -12.77 21.03
CA SER A 84 -16.98 -12.46 21.49
C SER A 84 -17.92 -13.65 21.23
N LEU A 85 -18.81 -13.93 22.19
CA LEU A 85 -19.89 -14.91 22.02
C LEU A 85 -21.01 -14.39 21.10
N ASN A 86 -21.17 -13.07 21.01
CA ASN A 86 -22.18 -12.41 20.20
C ASN A 86 -21.49 -11.53 19.15
N ASN A 87 -21.64 -11.86 17.87
CA ASN A 87 -21.12 -11.07 16.75
C ASN A 87 -22.24 -10.19 16.19
N VAL A 88 -22.64 -9.16 16.96
CA VAL A 88 -23.72 -8.23 16.59
C VAL A 88 -23.17 -6.82 16.38
N PRO A 89 -23.75 -6.02 15.46
CA PRO A 89 -23.35 -4.63 15.27
C PRO A 89 -23.52 -3.78 16.53
N GLY A 90 -22.58 -2.88 16.79
CA GLY A 90 -22.62 -1.93 17.90
C GLY A 90 -21.33 -1.89 18.72
N PRO A 91 -21.28 -1.08 19.79
CA PRO A 91 -20.11 -1.04 20.66
C PRO A 91 -19.95 -2.34 21.46
N ALA A 92 -18.71 -2.66 21.81
CA ALA A 92 -18.41 -3.79 22.67
C ALA A 92 -18.73 -3.41 24.13
N THR A 93 -19.66 -4.13 24.77
CA THR A 93 -20.07 -3.90 26.17
C THR A 93 -19.44 -4.87 27.18
N ASP A 94 -18.93 -6.01 26.72
CA ASP A 94 -18.41 -7.11 27.56
C ASP A 94 -16.91 -7.37 27.32
N VAL A 95 -16.10 -6.32 27.20
CA VAL A 95 -14.64 -6.44 27.01
C VAL A 95 -13.91 -6.22 28.33
N ASP A 96 -13.83 -7.28 29.14
CA ASP A 96 -13.11 -7.23 30.42
C ASP A 96 -11.62 -7.57 30.30
N ARG A 97 -11.21 -8.14 29.16
CA ARG A 97 -9.84 -8.62 28.94
C ARG A 97 -9.46 -8.66 27.46
N LEU A 98 -8.27 -8.17 27.16
CA LEU A 98 -7.59 -8.38 25.88
C LEU A 98 -6.54 -9.49 26.03
N PHE A 99 -6.34 -10.26 24.96
CA PHE A 99 -5.29 -11.27 24.84
C PHE A 99 -4.23 -10.78 23.87
N ARG A 100 -2.97 -11.10 24.14
CA ARG A 100 -1.85 -10.78 23.26
C ARG A 100 -1.46 -12.02 22.47
N LYS A 101 -1.36 -11.90 21.15
CA LYS A 101 -0.69 -12.90 20.31
C LYS A 101 0.82 -12.74 20.50
N VAL A 102 1.50 -13.80 20.89
CA VAL A 102 2.96 -13.81 21.12
C VAL A 102 3.55 -15.02 20.40
N TYR A 103 4.64 -14.81 19.67
CA TYR A 103 5.38 -15.90 19.03
C TYR A 103 6.17 -16.69 20.09
N MET A 104 6.31 -18.00 19.86
CA MET A 104 7.12 -18.86 20.74
C MET A 104 8.60 -18.60 20.47
N PRO A 105 9.41 -18.24 21.49
CA PRO A 105 10.81 -17.91 21.30
C PRO A 105 11.59 -18.99 20.53
N ASN A 106 12.41 -18.55 19.58
CA ASN A 106 13.26 -19.38 18.69
C ASN A 106 12.48 -20.25 17.69
N ARG A 107 11.22 -19.91 17.40
CA ARG A 107 10.43 -20.51 16.31
C ARG A 107 10.12 -19.53 15.19
N GLU A 108 10.68 -18.33 15.28
CA GLU A 108 10.55 -17.25 14.33
C GLU A 108 11.45 -17.47 13.10
N TYR A 109 11.07 -16.88 11.96
CA TYR A 109 11.84 -17.02 10.72
C TYR A 109 13.10 -16.18 10.75
N PHE A 110 13.04 -14.98 11.30
CA PHE A 110 14.15 -14.05 11.38
C PHE A 110 14.75 -14.04 12.78
N PRO A 111 16.07 -13.80 12.93
CA PRO A 111 16.65 -13.52 14.24
C PRO A 111 15.89 -12.38 14.92
N GLY A 112 15.50 -12.56 16.19
CA GLY A 112 14.63 -11.62 16.89
C GLY A 112 13.30 -12.25 17.28
N ASN A 113 12.19 -11.62 16.92
CA ASN A 113 10.83 -12.01 17.29
C ASN A 113 9.82 -11.91 16.11
N CYS A 114 10.29 -12.12 14.89
CA CYS A 114 9.53 -11.84 13.66
C CYS A 114 9.23 -13.07 12.79
N SER A 115 7.97 -13.19 12.35
CA SER A 115 7.60 -14.07 11.22
C SER A 115 7.98 -13.43 9.88
N ASP A 116 7.84 -14.21 8.81
CA ASP A 116 7.75 -13.75 7.43
C ASP A 116 6.52 -12.85 7.19
N GLY A 117 6.75 -11.76 6.44
CA GLY A 117 5.70 -10.84 6.04
C GLY A 117 4.92 -10.17 7.17
N GLN A 118 5.51 -10.07 8.37
CA GLN A 118 4.89 -9.45 9.54
C GLN A 118 5.05 -7.93 9.47
N LEU A 119 3.96 -7.18 9.68
CA LEU A 119 4.01 -5.72 9.76
C LEU A 119 4.91 -5.29 10.94
N THR A 120 5.79 -4.32 10.70
CA THR A 120 6.67 -3.78 11.75
C THR A 120 6.05 -2.53 12.40
N SER A 121 6.69 -2.03 13.46
CA SER A 121 6.33 -0.74 14.05
C SER A 121 6.52 0.43 13.07
N ILE A 122 7.49 0.32 12.16
CA ILE A 122 7.66 1.26 11.05
C ILE A 122 6.40 1.23 10.19
N GLY A 123 5.99 0.07 9.68
CA GLY A 123 4.82 -0.05 8.81
C GLY A 123 3.52 0.45 9.44
N PHE A 124 3.34 0.23 10.74
CA PHE A 124 2.20 0.79 11.48
C PHE A 124 2.28 2.33 11.55
N GLN A 125 3.46 2.91 11.81
CA GLN A 125 3.68 4.35 11.84
C GLN A 125 3.46 5.01 10.47
N GLN A 126 3.76 4.32 9.38
CA GLN A 126 3.47 4.79 8.02
C GLN A 126 1.97 4.95 7.81
N HIS A 127 1.18 3.97 8.26
CA HIS A 127 -0.29 4.05 8.18
C HIS A 127 -0.88 5.06 9.17
N LEU A 128 -0.27 5.28 10.34
CA LEU A 128 -0.63 6.41 11.21
C LEU A 128 -0.41 7.76 10.49
N SER A 129 0.70 7.90 9.76
CA SER A 129 1.02 9.14 9.02
C SER A 129 0.02 9.35 7.87
N LEU A 130 -0.24 8.31 7.08
CA LEU A 130 -1.26 8.33 6.03
C LEU A 130 -2.64 8.69 6.60
N GLY A 131 -3.08 8.04 7.68
CA GLY A 131 -4.38 8.33 8.31
C GLY A 131 -4.48 9.76 8.84
N GLN A 132 -3.38 10.33 9.34
CA GLN A 132 -3.32 11.72 9.79
C GLN A 132 -3.46 12.71 8.62
N SER A 133 -2.82 12.43 7.48
CA SER A 133 -2.97 13.24 6.25
C SER A 133 -4.38 13.15 5.70
N LEU A 134 -4.98 11.96 5.67
CA LEU A 134 -6.35 11.76 5.22
C LEU A 134 -7.38 12.40 6.16
N ARG A 135 -7.10 12.51 7.48
CA ARG A 135 -7.91 13.31 8.41
C ARG A 135 -7.90 14.79 8.02
N GLN A 136 -6.72 15.36 7.78
CA GLN A 136 -6.58 16.76 7.39
C GLN A 136 -7.38 17.07 6.12
N LEU A 137 -7.43 16.13 5.17
CA LEU A 137 -8.22 16.28 3.96
C LEU A 137 -9.72 16.07 4.21
N TYR A 138 -10.13 14.90 4.68
CA TYR A 138 -11.54 14.48 4.63
C TYR A 138 -12.36 14.82 5.87
N VAL A 139 -11.71 15.14 6.99
CA VAL A 139 -12.38 15.66 8.18
C VAL A 139 -12.25 17.17 8.23
N ASP A 140 -11.02 17.68 8.17
CA ASP A 140 -10.76 19.09 8.50
C ASP A 140 -10.97 20.03 7.31
N LYS A 141 -10.53 19.65 6.10
CA LYS A 141 -10.59 20.52 4.91
C LYS A 141 -11.88 20.39 4.10
N TYR A 142 -12.29 19.16 3.81
CA TYR A 142 -13.43 18.88 2.94
C TYR A 142 -14.71 18.54 3.69
N GLU A 143 -14.63 18.38 5.02
CA GLU A 143 -15.77 18.11 5.90
C GLU A 143 -16.66 16.95 5.42
N LEU A 144 -16.06 15.96 4.74
CA LEU A 144 -16.74 14.77 4.25
C LEU A 144 -17.18 13.88 5.44
N LEU A 145 -16.26 13.71 6.38
CA LEU A 145 -16.39 12.90 7.58
C LEU A 145 -16.59 13.77 8.81
N PRO A 146 -17.32 13.28 9.83
CA PRO A 146 -17.47 14.00 11.09
C PRO A 146 -16.13 14.09 11.84
N SER A 147 -15.98 15.13 12.67
CA SER A 147 -14.78 15.30 13.50
C SER A 147 -14.66 14.27 14.63
N GLN A 148 -15.76 13.62 14.98
CA GLN A 148 -15.90 12.59 16.01
C GLN A 148 -16.45 11.30 15.38
N LEU A 149 -15.90 10.16 15.78
CA LEU A 149 -16.44 8.85 15.42
C LEU A 149 -17.65 8.54 16.29
N SER A 150 -18.80 8.31 15.66
CA SER A 150 -20.01 7.81 16.33
C SER A 150 -19.84 6.33 16.71
N THR A 151 -20.59 5.86 17.70
CA THR A 151 -20.64 4.42 18.05
C THR A 151 -21.21 3.55 16.93
N ASP A 152 -21.96 4.14 16.00
CA ASP A 152 -22.40 3.51 14.76
C ASP A 152 -21.74 4.21 13.56
N ALA A 153 -20.51 3.80 13.28
CA ALA A 153 -19.74 4.26 12.12
C ALA A 153 -20.16 3.55 10.81
N SER A 154 -20.93 2.48 10.91
CA SER A 154 -21.25 1.57 9.78
C SER A 154 -22.10 2.23 8.69
N SER A 155 -22.82 3.30 9.05
CA SER A 155 -23.61 4.11 8.12
C SER A 155 -22.77 5.12 7.31
N THR A 156 -21.52 5.36 7.69
CA THR A 156 -20.66 6.39 7.08
C THR A 156 -19.39 5.78 6.49
N ILE A 157 -18.85 4.74 7.12
CA ILE A 157 -17.55 4.15 6.81
C ILE A 157 -17.72 2.66 6.54
N TRP A 158 -17.10 2.17 5.49
CA TRP A 158 -16.98 0.75 5.20
C TRP A 158 -15.53 0.38 4.94
N ILE A 159 -15.05 -0.68 5.57
CA ILE A 159 -13.65 -1.09 5.51
C ILE A 159 -13.58 -2.53 5.05
N ARG A 160 -12.70 -2.81 4.10
CA ARG A 160 -12.32 -4.14 3.67
C ARG A 160 -10.80 -4.28 3.70
N SER A 161 -10.34 -5.47 4.06
CA SER A 161 -8.95 -5.87 4.00
C SER A 161 -8.85 -7.26 3.36
N THR A 162 -7.74 -7.58 2.71
CA THR A 162 -7.40 -8.99 2.50
C THR A 162 -7.25 -9.66 3.87
N ASP A 163 -7.47 -10.97 3.96
CA ASP A 163 -7.37 -11.72 5.22
C ASP A 163 -5.91 -12.00 5.63
N VAL A 164 -5.07 -10.97 5.58
CA VAL A 164 -3.65 -11.05 5.89
C VAL A 164 -3.34 -10.14 7.09
N PRO A 165 -2.65 -10.64 8.13
CA PRO A 165 -2.33 -9.88 9.34
C PRO A 165 -1.81 -8.45 9.10
N ARG A 166 -0.89 -8.28 8.15
CA ARG A 166 -0.27 -6.97 7.86
C ARG A 166 -1.21 -5.95 7.22
N THR A 167 -2.20 -6.37 6.44
CA THR A 167 -3.18 -5.46 5.80
C THR A 167 -4.20 -5.01 6.84
N ILE A 168 -4.68 -5.94 7.68
CA ILE A 168 -5.58 -5.64 8.80
C ILE A 168 -4.92 -4.66 9.79
N GLN A 169 -3.68 -4.90 10.20
CA GLN A 169 -2.96 -3.99 11.11
C GLN A 169 -2.65 -2.63 10.47
N SER A 170 -2.42 -2.59 9.16
CA SER A 170 -2.20 -1.34 8.44
C SER A 170 -3.45 -0.46 8.46
N VAL A 171 -4.62 -1.01 8.11
CA VAL A 171 -5.86 -0.23 8.14
C VAL A 171 -6.27 0.15 9.57
N GLN A 172 -5.92 -0.65 10.58
CA GLN A 172 -6.06 -0.24 11.98
C GLN A 172 -5.21 1.00 12.30
N GLY A 173 -3.96 1.06 11.82
CA GLY A 173 -3.09 2.24 11.96
C GLY A 173 -3.69 3.46 11.28
N HIS A 174 -4.12 3.33 10.03
CA HIS A 174 -4.82 4.38 9.29
C HIS A 174 -6.01 4.90 10.09
N LEU A 175 -6.95 4.04 10.48
CA LEU A 175 -8.18 4.45 11.15
C LEU A 175 -7.91 5.05 12.54
N THR A 176 -6.87 4.59 13.23
CA THR A 176 -6.43 5.16 14.52
C THR A 176 -6.02 6.62 14.38
N ALA A 177 -5.36 7.00 13.29
CA ALA A 177 -4.98 8.39 13.05
C ALA A 177 -6.10 9.22 12.39
N LEU A 178 -6.95 8.58 11.57
CA LEU A 178 -8.13 9.21 10.99
C LEU A 178 -9.13 9.64 12.08
N PHE A 179 -9.36 8.77 13.07
CA PHE A 179 -10.17 9.00 14.26
C PHE A 179 -9.34 8.73 15.53
N PRO A 180 -8.52 9.70 15.97
CA PRO A 180 -7.74 9.55 17.20
C PRO A 180 -8.61 9.15 18.39
N PRO A 181 -8.07 8.43 19.39
CA PRO A 181 -8.85 7.99 20.56
C PRO A 181 -9.63 9.11 21.28
N SER A 182 -9.12 10.35 21.25
CA SER A 182 -9.79 11.54 21.79
C SER A 182 -11.03 11.99 21.01
N THR A 183 -11.23 11.46 19.81
CA THR A 183 -12.34 11.76 18.90
C THR A 183 -13.40 10.66 18.87
N VAL A 184 -13.27 9.65 19.73
CA VAL A 184 -14.25 8.58 19.89
C VAL A 184 -15.27 9.01 20.93
N SER A 185 -16.53 9.07 20.53
CA SER A 185 -17.64 9.34 21.44
C SER A 185 -18.17 8.02 22.00
N GLY A 186 -18.12 7.80 23.33
CA GLY A 186 -18.49 6.48 23.89
C GLY A 186 -18.44 6.28 25.40
N GLY A 187 -17.81 7.16 26.19
CA GLY A 187 -17.67 6.92 27.64
C GLY A 187 -16.92 5.61 27.90
N SER A 188 -17.52 4.69 28.66
CA SER A 188 -16.95 3.35 28.96
C SER A 188 -17.08 2.34 27.80
N ASN A 189 -17.81 2.66 26.73
CA ASN A 189 -18.07 1.74 25.62
C ASN A 189 -16.97 1.82 24.56
N ILE A 190 -16.49 0.66 24.10
CA ILE A 190 -15.45 0.58 23.06
C ILE A 190 -16.15 0.53 21.69
N PRO A 191 -15.90 1.48 20.77
CA PRO A 191 -16.47 1.41 19.42
C PRO A 191 -15.91 0.20 18.66
N ILE A 192 -16.76 -0.43 17.84
CA ILE A 192 -16.33 -1.48 16.91
C ILE A 192 -16.36 -0.90 15.50
N ILE A 193 -15.23 -0.96 14.80
CA ILE A 193 -15.17 -0.72 13.36
C ILE A 193 -15.00 -2.08 12.69
N ASN A 194 -15.95 -2.43 11.82
CA ASN A 194 -15.89 -3.69 11.07
C ASN A 194 -14.82 -3.58 10.00
N ILE A 195 -13.88 -4.54 9.99
CA ILE A 195 -12.96 -4.78 8.88
C ILE A 195 -13.46 -6.04 8.18
N ASN A 196 -14.07 -5.88 7.02
CA ASN A 196 -14.58 -7.00 6.23
C ASN A 196 -13.40 -7.71 5.54
N THR A 197 -13.43 -9.04 5.54
CA THR A 197 -12.42 -9.91 4.92
C THR A 197 -13.15 -11.03 4.18
N MET A 198 -12.45 -11.72 3.29
CA MET A 198 -12.94 -12.93 2.65
C MET A 198 -11.81 -13.94 2.47
N ASP A 199 -12.17 -15.21 2.29
CA ASP A 199 -11.21 -16.27 2.05
C ASP A 199 -10.39 -16.00 0.77
N ALA A 200 -9.10 -16.34 0.80
CA ALA A 200 -8.18 -16.15 -0.32
C ALA A 200 -8.66 -16.78 -1.64
N TYR A 201 -9.51 -17.81 -1.58
CA TYR A 201 -10.12 -18.41 -2.77
C TYR A 201 -11.02 -17.43 -3.54
N TYR A 202 -11.73 -16.55 -2.83
CA TYR A 202 -12.66 -15.57 -3.40
C TYR A 202 -12.07 -14.15 -3.52
N GLU A 203 -10.85 -13.93 -3.01
CA GLU A 203 -10.20 -12.62 -3.02
C GLU A 203 -10.05 -12.08 -4.45
N ASN A 204 -10.53 -10.85 -4.66
CA ASN A 204 -10.53 -10.15 -5.95
C ASN A 204 -9.69 -8.87 -5.96
N MET A 205 -9.18 -8.39 -4.83
CA MET A 205 -8.32 -7.20 -4.76
C MET A 205 -6.91 -7.42 -5.32
N THR A 206 -6.59 -8.64 -5.75
CA THR A 206 -5.33 -9.03 -6.39
C THR A 206 -5.64 -9.98 -7.55
N PRO A 207 -4.84 -10.00 -8.63
CA PRO A 207 -4.95 -11.02 -9.67
C PRO A 207 -4.94 -12.44 -9.07
N ASN A 208 -6.04 -13.18 -9.25
CA ASN A 208 -6.26 -14.47 -8.58
C ASN A 208 -6.48 -15.61 -9.58
N PRO A 209 -5.42 -16.35 -9.96
CA PRO A 209 -5.50 -17.49 -10.86
C PRO A 209 -6.29 -18.69 -10.31
N THR A 210 -6.54 -18.73 -8.99
CA THR A 210 -7.39 -19.78 -8.39
C THR A 210 -8.87 -19.50 -8.65
N LEU A 211 -9.26 -18.22 -8.56
CA LEU A 211 -10.61 -17.76 -8.89
C LEU A 211 -10.85 -17.77 -10.41
N CYS A 212 -9.83 -17.48 -11.20
CA CYS A 212 -9.89 -17.42 -12.66
C CYS A 212 -8.83 -18.31 -13.32
N PRO A 213 -9.16 -19.57 -13.67
CA PRO A 213 -8.20 -20.48 -14.30
C PRO A 213 -7.61 -19.96 -15.62
N GLU A 214 -8.39 -19.23 -16.42
CA GLU A 214 -7.88 -18.65 -17.68
C GLU A 214 -6.77 -17.61 -17.44
N LEU A 215 -6.85 -16.86 -16.35
CA LEU A 215 -5.77 -15.95 -15.96
C LEU A 215 -4.45 -16.69 -15.73
N ALA A 216 -4.51 -17.91 -15.16
CA ALA A 216 -3.32 -18.75 -14.99
C ALA A 216 -2.70 -19.11 -16.34
N THR A 217 -3.53 -19.48 -17.33
CA THR A 217 -3.11 -19.80 -18.70
C THR A 217 -2.45 -18.59 -19.37
N LEU A 218 -3.09 -17.43 -19.29
CA LEU A 218 -2.58 -16.20 -19.91
C LEU A 218 -1.26 -15.76 -19.30
N ILE A 219 -1.12 -15.82 -17.97
CA ILE A 219 0.15 -15.54 -17.28
C ILE A 219 1.23 -16.52 -17.74
N ALA A 220 0.93 -17.81 -17.80
CA ALA A 220 1.90 -18.80 -18.29
C ALA A 220 2.34 -18.50 -19.74
N ASN A 221 1.41 -18.09 -20.61
CA ASN A 221 1.72 -17.75 -22.00
C ASN A 221 2.68 -16.55 -22.13
N THR A 222 2.60 -15.56 -21.22
CA THR A 222 3.53 -14.42 -21.23
C THR A 222 5.00 -14.85 -21.11
N THR A 223 5.27 -15.98 -20.46
CA THR A 223 6.63 -16.48 -20.24
C THR A 223 7.21 -17.26 -21.43
N THR A 224 6.44 -17.42 -22.51
CA THR A 224 6.85 -18.16 -23.73
C THR A 224 7.21 -17.24 -24.89
N THR A 225 7.20 -15.92 -24.67
CA THR A 225 7.48 -14.93 -25.72
C THR A 225 8.99 -14.74 -25.96
N PRO A 226 9.39 -14.27 -27.16
CA PRO A 226 10.78 -13.93 -27.44
C PRO A 226 11.35 -12.85 -26.51
N GLU A 227 10.55 -11.85 -26.12
CA GLU A 227 10.99 -10.79 -25.21
C GLU A 227 11.28 -11.33 -23.80
N TRP A 228 10.51 -12.33 -23.35
CA TRP A 228 10.79 -13.02 -22.09
C TRP A 228 12.07 -13.84 -22.16
N GLU A 229 12.30 -14.56 -23.27
CA GLU A 229 13.55 -15.31 -23.49
C GLU A 229 14.77 -14.37 -23.53
N GLU A 230 14.64 -13.21 -24.19
CA GLU A 230 15.66 -12.17 -24.21
C GLU A 230 15.93 -11.63 -22.79
N PHE A 231 14.89 -11.36 -22.00
CA PHE A 231 15.03 -10.94 -20.61
C PHE A 231 15.79 -11.97 -19.76
N LEU A 232 15.45 -13.26 -19.88
CA LEU A 232 16.16 -14.33 -19.17
C LEU A 232 17.63 -14.39 -19.57
N THR A 233 17.93 -14.23 -20.85
CA THR A 233 19.30 -14.19 -21.36
C THR A 233 20.07 -13.00 -20.79
N ASN A 234 19.48 -11.80 -20.85
CA ASN A 234 20.10 -10.56 -20.39
C ASN A 234 20.32 -10.52 -18.87
N THR A 235 19.47 -11.18 -18.09
CA THR A 235 19.56 -11.21 -16.63
C THR A 235 20.32 -12.43 -16.08
N THR A 236 20.80 -13.33 -16.93
CA THR A 236 21.51 -14.56 -16.52
C THR A 236 22.77 -14.26 -15.70
N GLN A 237 23.58 -13.28 -16.11
CA GLN A 237 24.80 -12.92 -15.37
C GLN A 237 24.48 -12.33 -14.01
N LEU A 238 23.56 -11.35 -13.94
CA LEU A 238 23.08 -10.77 -12.69
C LEU A 238 22.57 -11.85 -11.73
N ARG A 239 21.81 -12.82 -12.25
CA ARG A 239 21.27 -13.93 -11.44
C ARG A 239 22.40 -14.76 -10.85
N SER A 240 23.40 -15.11 -11.67
CA SER A 240 24.58 -15.86 -11.22
C SER A 240 25.36 -15.09 -10.14
N ASP A 241 25.57 -13.79 -10.34
CA ASP A 241 26.34 -12.95 -9.42
C ASP A 241 25.64 -12.79 -8.07
N VAL A 242 24.33 -12.50 -8.08
CA VAL A 242 23.55 -12.36 -6.84
C VAL A 242 23.45 -13.71 -6.11
N MET A 243 23.16 -14.80 -6.82
CA MET A 243 23.08 -16.13 -6.19
C MET A 243 24.42 -16.58 -5.60
N GLY A 244 25.52 -16.36 -6.34
CA GLY A 244 26.87 -16.67 -5.88
C GLY A 244 27.28 -15.84 -4.66
N THR A 245 26.92 -14.55 -4.65
CA THR A 245 27.18 -13.64 -3.53
C THR A 245 26.39 -14.03 -2.28
N LEU A 246 25.12 -14.39 -2.43
CA LEU A 246 24.27 -14.85 -1.32
C LEU A 246 24.56 -16.30 -0.89
N GLY A 247 25.34 -17.05 -1.67
CA GLY A 247 25.62 -18.47 -1.42
C GLY A 247 24.38 -19.38 -1.56
N ILE A 248 23.40 -19.00 -2.38
CA ILE A 248 22.15 -19.76 -2.57
C ILE A 248 22.18 -20.59 -3.85
N THR A 249 21.56 -21.77 -3.82
CA THR A 249 21.54 -22.71 -4.96
C THR A 249 20.21 -22.74 -5.71
N VAL A 250 19.14 -22.26 -5.09
CA VAL A 250 17.80 -22.15 -5.68
C VAL A 250 17.47 -20.68 -5.86
N PHE A 251 17.14 -20.28 -7.08
CA PHE A 251 16.75 -18.91 -7.38
C PHE A 251 15.34 -18.63 -6.83
N PRO A 252 15.17 -17.66 -5.93
CA PRO A 252 13.87 -17.41 -5.31
C PRO A 252 12.95 -16.50 -6.12
N GLY A 253 13.40 -16.02 -7.29
CA GLY A 253 12.72 -15.00 -8.09
C GLY A 253 13.25 -13.59 -7.81
N TRP A 254 13.12 -12.69 -8.79
CA TRP A 254 13.59 -11.31 -8.67
C TRP A 254 12.82 -10.54 -7.61
N SER A 255 11.49 -10.69 -7.54
CA SER A 255 10.64 -10.04 -6.54
C SER A 255 11.01 -10.44 -5.10
N SER A 256 11.37 -11.70 -4.86
CA SER A 256 11.85 -12.19 -3.55
C SER A 256 13.17 -11.54 -3.13
N LEU A 257 14.11 -11.37 -4.07
CA LEU A 257 15.39 -10.70 -3.80
C LEU A 257 15.21 -9.20 -3.58
N MET A 258 14.39 -8.57 -4.41
CA MET A 258 14.00 -7.17 -4.27
C MET A 258 13.37 -6.93 -2.89
N ASP A 259 12.40 -7.75 -2.49
CA ASP A 259 11.74 -7.67 -1.18
C ASP A 259 12.73 -7.75 -0.02
N LEU A 260 13.67 -8.70 -0.06
CA LEU A 260 14.72 -8.83 0.95
C LEU A 260 15.60 -7.57 1.03
N PHE A 261 16.08 -7.06 -0.11
CA PHE A 261 17.02 -5.92 -0.12
C PHE A 261 16.36 -4.63 0.34
N PHE A 262 15.17 -4.30 -0.19
CA PHE A 262 14.49 -3.08 0.23
C PHE A 262 14.05 -3.13 1.68
N ALA A 263 13.46 -4.24 2.15
CA ALA A 263 13.07 -4.34 3.55
C ALA A 263 14.29 -4.19 4.49
N THR A 264 15.45 -4.76 4.11
CA THR A 264 16.73 -4.56 4.83
C THR A 264 17.12 -3.08 4.89
N GLN A 265 17.09 -2.37 3.75
CA GLN A 265 17.44 -0.96 3.69
C GLN A 265 16.44 -0.06 4.42
N CYS A 266 15.14 -0.38 4.39
CA CYS A 266 14.11 0.38 5.11
C CYS A 266 14.32 0.31 6.64
N HIS A 267 15.00 -0.72 7.13
CA HIS A 267 15.39 -0.87 8.54
C HIS A 267 16.80 -0.37 8.88
N ASP A 268 17.49 0.30 7.94
CA ASP A 268 18.90 0.74 8.12
C ASP A 268 19.87 -0.40 8.40
N PHE A 269 19.49 -1.62 8.01
CA PHE A 269 20.36 -2.76 8.12
C PHE A 269 21.38 -2.79 6.97
N PRO A 270 22.61 -3.29 7.22
CA PRO A 270 23.53 -3.54 6.13
C PRO A 270 22.93 -4.58 5.18
N LEU A 271 23.14 -4.35 3.88
CA LEU A 271 22.88 -5.37 2.87
C LEU A 271 23.72 -6.63 3.15
N PRO A 272 23.29 -7.82 2.70
CA PRO A 272 24.10 -9.02 2.81
C PRO A 272 25.50 -8.82 2.24
N ASP A 273 26.51 -9.42 2.88
CA ASP A 273 27.91 -9.24 2.50
C ASP A 273 28.13 -9.47 1.00
N GLY A 274 28.78 -8.49 0.35
CA GLY A 274 29.05 -8.50 -1.09
C GLY A 274 27.94 -7.97 -1.98
N ILE A 275 26.70 -7.84 -1.49
CA ILE A 275 25.61 -7.20 -2.26
C ILE A 275 25.85 -5.70 -2.32
N THR A 276 26.03 -5.19 -3.54
CA THR A 276 26.23 -3.77 -3.81
C THR A 276 24.91 -3.07 -4.12
N GLN A 277 24.88 -1.73 -4.05
CA GLN A 277 23.69 -0.98 -4.48
C GLN A 277 23.39 -1.12 -5.96
N GLU A 278 24.41 -1.32 -6.79
CA GLU A 278 24.23 -1.61 -8.21
C GLU A 278 23.47 -2.93 -8.42
N MET A 279 23.80 -3.97 -7.64
CA MET A 279 23.05 -5.23 -7.65
C MET A 279 21.61 -5.03 -7.18
N VAL A 280 21.38 -4.24 -6.13
CA VAL A 280 20.02 -3.94 -5.65
C VAL A 280 19.19 -3.24 -6.73
N THR A 281 19.74 -2.22 -7.40
CA THR A 281 19.05 -1.52 -8.49
C THR A 281 18.77 -2.47 -9.66
N ALA A 282 19.74 -3.27 -10.08
CA ALA A 282 19.55 -4.21 -11.17
C ALA A 282 18.51 -5.31 -10.84
N VAL A 283 18.47 -5.78 -9.58
CA VAL A 283 17.45 -6.73 -9.09
C VAL A 283 16.07 -6.09 -9.05
N TYR A 284 15.97 -4.82 -8.63
CA TYR A 284 14.73 -4.06 -8.71
C TYR A 284 14.23 -3.94 -10.15
N ASP A 285 15.10 -3.52 -11.07
CA ASP A 285 14.76 -3.35 -12.48
C ASP A 285 14.27 -4.67 -13.09
N ALA A 286 14.93 -5.79 -12.75
CA ALA A 286 14.51 -7.11 -13.19
C ALA A 286 13.14 -7.53 -12.59
N ALA A 287 12.92 -7.31 -11.29
CA ALA A 287 11.65 -7.63 -10.63
C ALA A 287 10.49 -6.79 -11.18
N TYR A 288 10.72 -5.49 -11.36
CA TYR A 288 9.74 -4.58 -11.93
C TYR A 288 9.46 -4.90 -13.40
N TRP A 289 10.48 -5.26 -14.18
CA TRP A 289 10.30 -5.69 -15.56
C TRP A 289 9.42 -6.94 -15.67
N GLU A 290 9.69 -8.00 -14.89
CA GLU A 290 8.84 -9.22 -14.93
C GLU A 290 7.39 -8.88 -14.63
N TYR A 291 7.18 -8.12 -13.56
CA TYR A 291 5.86 -7.76 -13.10
C TYR A 291 5.10 -6.91 -14.13
N GLN A 292 5.76 -5.87 -14.65
CA GLN A 292 5.13 -4.98 -15.63
C GLN A 292 4.97 -5.63 -17.00
N TYR A 293 5.87 -6.52 -17.39
CA TYR A 293 5.76 -7.24 -18.65
C TYR A 293 4.49 -8.10 -18.67
N GLN A 294 4.20 -8.84 -17.60
CA GLN A 294 2.96 -9.62 -17.50
C GLN A 294 1.71 -8.73 -17.54
N LEU A 295 1.73 -7.62 -16.79
CA LEU A 295 0.64 -6.65 -16.75
C LEU A 295 0.48 -5.85 -18.05
N SER A 296 1.46 -5.88 -18.97
CA SER A 296 1.34 -5.24 -20.28
C SER A 296 0.40 -5.97 -21.24
N PHE A 297 0.10 -7.25 -20.96
CA PHE A 297 -0.87 -8.03 -21.74
C PHE A 297 -2.28 -7.63 -21.32
N PRO A 298 -3.10 -7.04 -22.21
CA PRO A 298 -4.38 -6.43 -21.82
C PRO A 298 -5.32 -7.40 -21.10
N MET A 299 -5.40 -8.66 -21.51
CA MET A 299 -6.27 -9.66 -20.87
C MET A 299 -5.75 -10.12 -19.51
N VAL A 300 -4.44 -10.16 -19.28
CA VAL A 300 -3.88 -10.45 -17.95
C VAL A 300 -4.26 -9.33 -16.97
N ALA A 301 -4.05 -8.07 -17.36
CA ALA A 301 -4.42 -6.92 -16.53
C ALA A 301 -5.93 -6.85 -16.29
N ARG A 302 -6.74 -6.95 -17.36
CA ARG A 302 -8.20 -6.83 -17.28
C ARG A 302 -8.82 -7.98 -16.48
N LEU A 303 -8.51 -9.24 -16.76
CA LEU A 303 -9.03 -10.37 -15.95
C LEU A 303 -8.51 -10.31 -14.51
N GLY A 304 -7.26 -9.91 -14.30
CA GLY A 304 -6.68 -9.83 -12.96
C GLY A 304 -7.42 -8.87 -12.01
N MET A 305 -8.08 -7.84 -12.54
CA MET A 305 -8.65 -6.76 -11.72
C MET A 305 -10.10 -6.39 -12.03
N SER A 306 -10.76 -7.02 -13.02
CA SER A 306 -12.13 -6.65 -13.42
C SER A 306 -13.12 -6.73 -12.27
N THR A 307 -13.13 -7.83 -11.52
CA THR A 307 -14.10 -8.02 -10.43
C THR A 307 -13.89 -7.03 -9.28
N PHE A 308 -12.67 -6.56 -9.04
CA PHE A 308 -12.44 -5.48 -8.06
C PHE A 308 -12.76 -4.09 -8.62
N LEU A 309 -12.45 -3.81 -9.89
CA LEU A 309 -12.87 -2.57 -10.53
C LEU A 309 -14.41 -2.46 -10.56
N GLU A 310 -15.10 -3.56 -10.81
CA GLU A 310 -16.57 -3.63 -10.77
C GLU A 310 -17.10 -3.27 -9.37
N GLU A 311 -16.51 -3.81 -8.30
CA GLU A 311 -16.87 -3.45 -6.92
C GLU A 311 -16.65 -1.96 -6.61
N VAL A 312 -15.54 -1.39 -7.08
CA VAL A 312 -15.27 0.05 -6.94
C VAL A 312 -16.32 0.88 -7.72
N VAL A 313 -16.66 0.49 -8.94
CA VAL A 313 -17.67 1.17 -9.76
C VAL A 313 -19.06 1.07 -9.13
N ASP A 314 -19.44 -0.11 -8.65
CA ASP A 314 -20.73 -0.37 -8.05
C ASP A 314 -20.95 0.43 -6.77
N ASN A 315 -19.91 0.60 -5.95
CA ASN A 315 -19.96 1.49 -4.79
C ASN A 315 -20.29 2.94 -5.19
N ILE A 316 -19.66 3.46 -6.26
CA ILE A 316 -19.91 4.82 -6.75
C ILE A 316 -21.34 4.91 -7.31
N ARG A 317 -21.76 3.94 -8.12
CA ARG A 317 -23.12 3.87 -8.67
C ARG A 317 -24.18 3.82 -7.58
N ALA A 318 -23.96 3.01 -6.54
CA ALA A 318 -24.88 2.89 -5.43
C ALA A 318 -25.04 4.24 -4.69
N PHE A 319 -23.95 4.98 -4.51
CA PHE A 319 -24.00 6.32 -3.95
C PHE A 319 -24.74 7.31 -4.86
N VAL A 320 -24.37 7.37 -6.15
CA VAL A 320 -24.99 8.27 -7.14
C VAL A 320 -26.50 8.02 -7.28
N ASN A 321 -26.92 6.75 -7.23
CA ASN A 321 -28.33 6.35 -7.30
C ASN A 321 -29.07 6.48 -5.97
N GLY A 322 -28.39 6.84 -4.88
CA GLY A 322 -28.97 7.00 -3.55
C GLY A 322 -29.35 5.68 -2.85
N THR A 323 -28.82 4.53 -3.31
CA THR A 323 -29.01 3.23 -2.65
C THR A 323 -27.97 2.96 -1.56
N SER A 324 -26.87 3.72 -1.55
CA SER A 324 -25.87 3.76 -0.49
C SER A 324 -25.66 5.19 0.01
N SER A 325 -25.29 5.31 1.29
CA SER A 325 -24.90 6.58 1.92
C SER A 325 -23.49 6.56 2.50
N ILE A 326 -22.74 5.47 2.26
CA ILE A 326 -21.36 5.32 2.72
C ILE A 326 -20.49 6.37 2.02
N LYS A 327 -19.75 7.14 2.82
CA LYS A 327 -18.92 8.25 2.34
C LYS A 327 -17.45 7.89 2.27
N TYR A 328 -17.01 6.91 3.05
CA TYR A 328 -15.60 6.57 3.18
C TYR A 328 -15.40 5.06 3.11
N ILE A 329 -14.77 4.62 2.03
CA ILE A 329 -14.52 3.21 1.75
C ILE A 329 -13.02 2.98 1.72
N VAL A 330 -12.51 2.02 2.48
CA VAL A 330 -11.09 1.65 2.44
C VAL A 330 -10.94 0.19 2.07
N PHE A 331 -10.06 -0.06 1.10
CA PHE A 331 -9.58 -1.37 0.70
C PHE A 331 -8.11 -1.49 1.12
N SER A 332 -7.80 -2.36 2.07
CA SER A 332 -6.43 -2.61 2.52
C SER A 332 -5.89 -3.90 1.91
N GLY A 333 -4.90 -3.74 1.04
CA GLY A 333 -4.32 -4.82 0.26
C GLY A 333 -2.81 -4.67 0.14
N HIS A 334 -2.32 -4.97 -1.05
CA HIS A 334 -0.92 -5.27 -1.29
C HIS A 334 -0.35 -4.41 -2.43
N ASP A 335 0.93 -4.58 -2.70
CA ASP A 335 1.53 -4.07 -3.94
C ASP A 335 0.86 -4.68 -5.17
N ASP A 336 0.53 -5.97 -5.11
CA ASP A 336 -0.26 -6.66 -6.14
C ASP A 336 -1.76 -6.37 -6.09
N SER A 337 -2.21 -5.45 -5.24
CA SER A 337 -3.49 -4.76 -5.37
C SER A 337 -3.33 -3.41 -6.07
N VAL A 338 -2.45 -2.55 -5.55
CA VAL A 338 -2.28 -1.17 -6.04
C VAL A 338 -1.66 -1.13 -7.44
N GLY A 339 -0.66 -1.96 -7.71
CA GLY A 339 0.05 -2.01 -8.98
C GLY A 339 -0.88 -2.38 -10.14
N PRO A 340 -1.52 -3.56 -10.13
CA PRO A 340 -2.42 -3.98 -11.20
C PRO A 340 -3.62 -3.03 -11.36
N PHE A 341 -4.17 -2.52 -10.26
CA PHE A 341 -5.28 -1.56 -10.32
C PHE A 341 -4.88 -0.27 -11.03
N THR A 342 -3.73 0.32 -10.68
CA THR A 342 -3.24 1.54 -11.34
C THR A 342 -2.76 1.27 -12.78
N ASN A 343 -2.31 0.04 -13.08
CA ASN A 343 -1.95 -0.37 -14.43
C ASN A 343 -3.16 -0.39 -15.38
N LEU A 344 -4.38 -0.71 -14.90
CA LEU A 344 -5.60 -0.61 -15.71
C LEU A 344 -5.80 0.77 -16.36
N PHE A 345 -5.32 1.82 -15.67
CA PHE A 345 -5.41 3.21 -16.11
C PHE A 345 -4.11 3.73 -16.74
N GLY A 346 -3.11 2.88 -16.95
CA GLY A 346 -1.80 3.25 -17.50
C GLY A 346 -0.96 4.11 -16.55
N LEU A 347 -1.19 4.02 -15.24
CA LEU A 347 -0.55 4.88 -14.23
C LEU A 347 0.60 4.21 -13.47
N MET A 348 0.75 2.89 -13.59
CA MET A 348 1.85 2.17 -12.97
C MET A 348 3.18 2.51 -13.66
N LYS A 349 4.10 3.14 -12.91
CA LYS A 349 5.43 3.57 -13.40
C LYS A 349 6.61 3.02 -12.58
N GLU A 350 6.32 2.54 -11.39
CA GLU A 350 7.26 1.96 -10.44
C GLU A 350 6.53 0.96 -9.56
N TRP A 351 7.27 0.12 -8.84
CA TRP A 351 6.67 -0.77 -7.84
C TRP A 351 6.03 0.06 -6.73
N PRO A 352 4.74 -0.16 -6.35
CA PRO A 352 4.09 0.65 -5.33
C PRO A 352 4.86 0.63 -4.00
N PRO A 353 5.40 1.76 -3.50
CA PRO A 353 6.06 1.81 -2.19
C PRO A 353 5.18 1.40 -1.02
N TYR A 354 5.77 1.13 0.15
CA TYR A 354 4.97 0.85 1.35
C TYR A 354 4.02 2.01 1.66
N ALA A 355 2.82 1.67 2.12
CA ALA A 355 1.73 2.61 2.34
C ALA A 355 1.25 3.38 1.07
N SER A 356 1.57 2.91 -0.14
CA SER A 356 0.98 3.44 -1.36
C SER A 356 -0.54 3.43 -1.32
N HIS A 357 -1.15 4.45 -1.93
CA HIS A 357 -2.58 4.66 -1.86
C HIS A 357 -3.14 5.22 -3.17
N VAL A 358 -4.36 4.81 -3.48
CA VAL A 358 -5.15 5.30 -4.61
C VAL A 358 -6.45 5.85 -4.05
N GLU A 359 -6.77 7.10 -4.33
CA GLU A 359 -8.02 7.74 -3.92
C GLU A 359 -8.92 8.01 -5.13
N LEU A 360 -10.15 7.53 -5.07
CA LEU A 360 -11.21 7.85 -6.02
C LEU A 360 -12.22 8.75 -5.30
N GLU A 361 -12.11 10.05 -5.56
CA GLU A 361 -12.92 11.07 -4.90
C GLU A 361 -14.10 11.50 -5.77
N LEU A 362 -15.32 11.36 -5.25
CA LEU A 362 -16.55 11.76 -5.92
C LEU A 362 -16.98 13.15 -5.46
N TRP A 363 -16.90 14.12 -6.36
CA TRP A 363 -17.26 15.51 -6.17
C TRP A 363 -18.62 15.80 -6.81
N ALA A 364 -19.37 16.76 -6.26
CA ALA A 364 -20.61 17.23 -6.87
C ALA A 364 -20.67 18.76 -6.93
N ASP A 365 -21.23 19.29 -8.02
CA ASP A 365 -21.57 20.71 -8.13
C ASP A 365 -22.90 21.05 -7.44
N GLN A 366 -23.31 22.31 -7.52
CA GLN A 366 -24.58 22.79 -6.96
C GLN A 366 -25.84 22.20 -7.61
N SER A 367 -25.70 21.64 -8.83
CA SER A 367 -26.78 20.99 -9.57
C SER A 367 -26.81 19.46 -9.35
N ASN A 368 -25.94 18.94 -8.47
CA ASN A 368 -25.69 17.51 -8.27
C ASN A 368 -25.20 16.78 -9.53
N ASN A 369 -24.47 17.46 -10.41
CA ASN A 369 -23.64 16.77 -11.39
C ASN A 369 -22.40 16.24 -10.68
N TYR A 370 -22.08 14.96 -10.90
CA TYR A 370 -20.96 14.30 -10.24
C TYR A 370 -19.70 14.26 -11.12
N TYR A 371 -18.55 14.35 -10.46
CA TYR A 371 -17.23 14.28 -11.06
C TYR A 371 -16.33 13.38 -10.21
N LEU A 372 -15.47 12.59 -10.86
CA LEU A 372 -14.46 11.78 -10.20
C LEU A 372 -13.07 12.40 -10.35
N GLN A 373 -12.34 12.53 -9.26
CA GLN A 373 -10.91 12.78 -9.30
C GLN A 373 -10.16 11.51 -8.85
N PHE A 374 -9.32 10.98 -9.75
CA PHE A 374 -8.49 9.81 -9.48
C PHE A 374 -7.11 10.27 -9.04
N LYS A 375 -6.66 9.79 -7.88
CA LYS A 375 -5.35 10.10 -7.31
C LYS A 375 -4.56 8.84 -7.03
N PHE A 376 -3.25 8.91 -7.22
CA PHE A 376 -2.32 7.84 -6.85
C PHE A 376 -1.09 8.47 -6.19
N ASN A 377 -0.78 8.03 -4.97
CA ASN A 377 0.31 8.55 -4.14
C ASN A 377 0.33 10.09 -4.08
N GLY A 378 -0.86 10.67 -3.84
CA GLY A 378 -1.06 12.10 -3.67
C GLY A 378 -1.05 12.92 -4.97
N GLN A 379 -0.89 12.31 -6.14
CA GLN A 379 -0.96 13.02 -7.43
C GLN A 379 -2.31 12.78 -8.10
N SER A 380 -2.95 13.84 -8.61
CA SER A 380 -4.19 13.76 -9.39
C SER A 380 -3.90 13.46 -10.86
N TYR A 381 -4.68 12.57 -11.47
CA TYR A 381 -4.48 12.12 -12.84
C TYR A 381 -5.71 12.37 -13.72
N THR A 382 -5.46 12.80 -14.96
CA THR A 382 -6.46 12.77 -16.03
C THR A 382 -6.48 11.36 -16.62
N LEU A 383 -7.57 10.63 -16.41
CA LEU A 383 -7.74 9.28 -16.96
C LEU A 383 -7.94 9.35 -18.48
N ASN A 384 -7.46 8.34 -19.20
CA ASN A 384 -7.72 8.24 -20.64
C ASN A 384 -9.23 8.11 -20.88
N GLY A 385 -9.80 8.98 -21.73
CA GLY A 385 -11.25 9.12 -21.92
C GLY A 385 -11.89 10.27 -21.12
N CYS A 386 -11.17 10.85 -20.16
CA CYS A 386 -11.57 12.07 -19.45
C CYS A 386 -10.87 13.30 -20.06
N GLY A 387 -11.57 14.44 -20.11
CA GLY A 387 -11.02 15.70 -20.65
C GLY A 387 -10.11 16.47 -19.68
N ASP A 388 -10.24 16.23 -18.38
CA ASP A 388 -9.49 16.90 -17.30
C ASP A 388 -9.44 15.99 -16.04
N VAL A 389 -8.71 16.42 -15.00
CA VAL A 389 -8.57 15.71 -13.71
C VAL A 389 -9.90 15.56 -12.95
N MET A 390 -10.86 16.46 -13.18
CA MET A 390 -12.24 16.31 -12.71
C MET A 390 -13.07 15.63 -13.82
N CYS A 391 -13.05 14.30 -13.83
CA CYS A 391 -13.72 13.53 -14.87
C CYS A 391 -15.25 13.50 -14.63
N PRO A 392 -16.10 13.92 -15.58
CA PRO A 392 -17.54 13.74 -15.44
C PRO A 392 -17.89 12.27 -15.16
N ILE A 393 -18.83 12.02 -14.25
CA ILE A 393 -19.06 10.67 -13.75
C ILE A 393 -19.44 9.67 -14.84
N ASP A 394 -20.23 10.09 -15.84
CA ASP A 394 -20.63 9.25 -16.96
C ASP A 394 -19.42 8.89 -17.83
N SER A 395 -18.50 9.84 -18.04
CA SER A 395 -17.24 9.58 -18.75
C SER A 395 -16.37 8.58 -17.99
N PHE A 396 -16.30 8.68 -16.66
CA PHE A 396 -15.59 7.69 -15.85
C PHE A 396 -16.23 6.29 -15.98
N PHE A 397 -17.56 6.19 -15.97
CA PHE A 397 -18.23 4.90 -16.16
C PHE A 397 -17.92 4.29 -17.53
N GLU A 398 -17.92 5.07 -18.61
CA GLU A 398 -17.52 4.57 -19.94
C GLU A 398 -16.07 4.06 -19.94
N VAL A 399 -15.16 4.78 -19.28
CA VAL A 399 -13.76 4.34 -19.12
C VAL A 399 -13.70 3.01 -18.36
N ALA A 400 -14.37 2.92 -17.20
CA ALA A 400 -14.34 1.72 -16.38
C ALA A 400 -14.97 0.51 -17.11
N TYR A 401 -16.12 0.67 -17.77
CA TYR A 401 -16.76 -0.41 -18.51
C TYR A 401 -15.97 -0.86 -19.74
N SER A 402 -15.19 0.03 -20.36
CA SER A 402 -14.27 -0.37 -21.43
C SER A 402 -13.13 -1.28 -20.94
N ILE A 403 -12.79 -1.19 -19.65
CA ILE A 403 -11.74 -1.97 -18.98
C ILE A 403 -12.30 -3.29 -18.45
N LEU A 404 -13.52 -3.30 -17.89
CA LEU A 404 -14.14 -4.53 -17.38
C LEU A 404 -14.21 -5.62 -18.46
N VAL A 405 -14.05 -6.87 -18.05
CA VAL A 405 -14.27 -8.04 -18.90
C VAL A 405 -15.75 -8.43 -18.79
N PRO A 406 -16.53 -8.35 -19.89
CA PRO A 406 -17.91 -8.83 -19.92
C PRO A 406 -17.96 -10.33 -19.63
N ASP A 407 -19.03 -10.77 -18.96
CA ASP A 407 -19.26 -12.18 -18.62
C ASP A 407 -18.03 -12.84 -17.98
N TYR A 408 -17.45 -12.16 -16.98
CA TYR A 408 -16.19 -12.55 -16.32
C TYR A 408 -16.11 -14.04 -15.96
N ALA A 409 -17.20 -14.62 -15.44
CA ALA A 409 -17.26 -16.04 -15.10
C ALA A 409 -17.02 -16.94 -16.33
N ASP A 410 -17.64 -16.62 -17.47
CA ASP A 410 -17.45 -17.38 -18.71
C ASP A 410 -16.06 -17.14 -19.31
N ALA A 411 -15.55 -15.90 -19.25
CA ALA A 411 -14.20 -15.57 -19.68
C ALA A 411 -13.12 -16.32 -18.86
N CYS A 412 -13.37 -16.55 -17.57
CA CYS A 412 -12.47 -17.32 -16.70
C CYS A 412 -12.52 -18.84 -16.92
N LEU A 413 -13.58 -19.34 -17.57
CA LEU A 413 -13.76 -20.77 -17.85
C LEU A 413 -13.37 -21.16 -19.28
N ASN A 414 -13.29 -20.21 -20.22
CA ASN A 414 -13.03 -20.47 -21.63
C ASN A 414 -11.62 -20.06 -22.07
N SER A 415 -10.78 -21.04 -22.40
CA SER A 415 -9.45 -20.86 -23.01
C SER A 415 -9.45 -20.48 -24.50
N THR A 416 -10.62 -20.15 -25.06
CA THR A 416 -10.83 -19.99 -26.51
C THR A 416 -11.50 -18.68 -26.92
N MET A 417 -11.83 -17.76 -26.00
CA MET A 417 -12.45 -16.46 -26.33
C MET A 417 -11.47 -15.28 -26.47
N ALA A 418 -10.23 -15.54 -26.87
CA ALA A 418 -9.24 -14.49 -27.15
C ALA A 418 -8.90 -14.43 -28.65
N LEU A 419 -9.77 -13.76 -29.42
CA LEU A 419 -9.42 -13.08 -30.68
C LEU A 419 -10.20 -11.77 -30.80
#